data_AF-A0A9E2U337-F1
#
_entry.id   AF-A0A9E2U337-F1
#
_cell.length_a   1.000
_cell.length_b   1.000
_cell.length_c   1.000
_cell.angle_alpha   90.00
_cell.angle_beta   90.00
_cell.angle_gamma   90.00
#
_symmetry.space_group_name_H-M   'P 1'
#
loop_
_entity.id
_entity.type
_entity.pdbx_description
1 polymer ?
#
loop_
_entity_poly.entity_id
_entity_poly.type
_entity_poly.pdbx_seq_one_letter_code
_entity_poly.pdbx_strand_id
1 'polypeptide(L)'
;MAAIREEISTITAKGQTTVPKAVRQVLGIDYGGKIAYRIEDGRVTVHNPEAEDRDPALVAFLSLIEKDIAAGRNIKRLPAGLLSSLRRAMGRTDVDLEGRLEGEVAL
;
A
#
# COMPACT_ATOMS: atom_id res chain seq x y z
N MET A 1 6.87 -15.89 -9.48
CA MET A 1 5.66 -16.12 -10.30
C MET A 1 4.60 -16.71 -9.39
N ALA A 2 3.44 -16.07 -9.26
CA ALA A 2 2.35 -16.63 -8.46
C ALA A 2 1.82 -17.90 -9.15
N ALA A 3 1.67 -18.98 -8.40
CA ALA A 3 1.09 -20.21 -8.94
C ALA A 3 -0.39 -19.97 -9.28
N ILE A 4 -0.78 -20.25 -10.52
CA ILE A 4 -2.19 -20.20 -10.93
C ILE A 4 -2.91 -21.36 -10.27
N ARG A 5 -3.99 -21.06 -9.53
CA ARG A 5 -4.91 -22.06 -8.96
C ARG A 5 -6.30 -21.83 -9.55
N GLU A 6 -6.90 -22.90 -10.05
CA GLU A 6 -8.25 -22.90 -10.59
C GLU A 6 -9.14 -23.77 -9.69
N GLU A 7 -10.30 -23.24 -9.33
CA GLU A 7 -11.31 -23.93 -8.52
C GLU A 7 -12.68 -23.73 -9.19
N ILE A 8 -13.45 -24.80 -9.30
CA ILE A 8 -14.75 -24.79 -10.00
C ILE A 8 -15.87 -24.84 -8.97
N SER A 9 -16.83 -23.92 -9.08
CA SER A 9 -18.05 -23.93 -8.27
C SER A 9 -19.28 -23.91 -9.16
N THR A 10 -20.31 -24.65 -8.75
CA THR A 10 -21.61 -24.69 -9.44
C THR A 10 -22.51 -23.56 -8.95
N ILE A 11 -23.13 -22.85 -9.89
CA ILE A 11 -24.18 -21.87 -9.58
C ILE A 11 -25.47 -22.62 -9.24
N THR A 12 -26.03 -22.32 -8.07
CA THR A 12 -27.33 -22.85 -7.63
C THR A 12 -28.47 -22.26 -8.45
N ALA A 13 -29.66 -22.86 -8.38
CA ALA A 13 -30.87 -22.34 -9.04
C ALA A 13 -31.22 -20.89 -8.65
N LYS A 14 -30.75 -20.41 -7.49
CA LYS A 14 -30.97 -19.04 -7.02
C LYS A 14 -29.87 -18.06 -7.47
N GLY A 15 -28.95 -18.48 -8.35
CA GLY A 15 -27.84 -17.66 -8.81
C GLY A 15 -26.70 -17.51 -7.78
N GLN A 16 -26.71 -18.29 -6.70
CA GLN A 16 -25.66 -18.25 -5.67
C GLN A 16 -24.56 -19.26 -6.00
N THR A 17 -23.31 -18.92 -5.69
CA THR A 17 -22.17 -19.84 -5.73
C THR A 17 -21.40 -19.78 -4.41
N THR A 18 -20.76 -20.88 -4.03
CA THR A 18 -19.87 -20.90 -2.86
C THR A 18 -18.46 -20.53 -3.30
N VAL A 19 -17.82 -19.61 -2.57
CA VAL A 19 -16.40 -19.33 -2.73
C VAL A 19 -15.60 -20.43 -2.00
N PRO A 20 -14.81 -21.26 -2.72
CA PRO A 20 -14.06 -22.36 -2.11
C PRO A 20 -13.09 -21.86 -1.03
N LYS A 21 -12.80 -22.71 -0.04
CA LYS A 21 -11.95 -22.34 1.11
C LYS A 21 -10.58 -21.80 0.67
N ALA A 22 -9.95 -22.44 -0.32
CA ALA A 22 -8.66 -22.02 -0.84
C ALA A 22 -8.71 -20.60 -1.44
N VAL A 23 -9.78 -20.28 -2.17
CA VAL A 23 -9.98 -18.94 -2.75
C VAL A 23 -10.22 -17.89 -1.66
N ARG A 24 -11.05 -18.19 -0.65
CA ARG A 24 -11.28 -17.27 0.49
C ARG A 24 -9.99 -16.94 1.23
N GLN A 25 -9.12 -17.93 1.45
CA GLN A 25 -7.83 -17.73 2.12
C GLN A 25 -6.91 -16.81 1.32
N VAL A 26 -6.87 -16.96 -0.02
CA VAL A 26 -6.07 -16.09 -0.89
C VAL A 26 -6.62 -14.67 -0.92
N LEU A 27 -7.95 -14.51 -0.93
CA LEU A 27 -8.59 -13.19 -0.86
C LEU A 27 -8.50 -12.55 0.54
N GLY A 28 -8.07 -13.30 1.56
CA GLY A 28 -8.00 -12.83 2.95
C GLY A 28 -9.38 -12.53 3.55
N ILE A 29 -10.42 -13.27 3.14
CA ILE A 29 -11.81 -13.04 3.55
C ILE A 29 -12.26 -14.15 4.50
N ASP A 30 -12.79 -13.76 5.67
CA ASP A 30 -13.41 -14.68 6.62
C ASP A 30 -14.95 -14.67 6.53
N TYR A 31 -15.62 -15.46 7.35
CA TYR A 31 -17.07 -15.55 7.41
C TYR A 31 -17.72 -14.16 7.63
N GLY A 32 -18.71 -13.82 6.80
CA GLY A 32 -19.37 -12.52 6.83
C GLY A 32 -18.60 -11.38 6.14
N GLY A 33 -17.39 -11.64 5.64
CA GLY A 33 -16.63 -10.68 4.85
C GLY A 33 -17.23 -10.40 3.48
N LYS A 34 -16.87 -9.26 2.89
CA LYS A 34 -17.41 -8.80 1.60
C LYS A 34 -16.48 -9.18 0.45
N ILE A 35 -17.09 -9.43 -0.70
CA ILE A 35 -16.40 -9.53 -2.00
C ILE A 35 -16.95 -8.46 -2.94
N ALA A 36 -16.10 -7.95 -3.81
CA ALA A 36 -16.48 -7.06 -4.90
C ALA A 36 -16.29 -7.78 -6.25
N TYR A 37 -17.30 -7.68 -7.10
CA TYR A 37 -17.22 -8.09 -8.50
C TYR A 37 -16.78 -6.90 -9.34
N ARG A 38 -15.81 -7.11 -10.22
CA ARG A 38 -15.39 -6.14 -11.24
C ARG A 38 -15.54 -6.78 -12.61
N ILE A 39 -16.12 -6.02 -13.54
CA ILE A 39 -16.39 -6.46 -14.91
C ILE A 39 -15.60 -5.56 -15.85
N GLU A 40 -14.56 -6.11 -16.48
CA GLU A 40 -13.67 -5.40 -17.39
C GLU A 40 -13.27 -6.34 -18.53
N ASP A 41 -13.28 -5.85 -19.77
CA ASP A 41 -12.86 -6.60 -20.96
C ASP A 41 -13.48 -8.00 -21.10
N GLY A 42 -14.76 -8.14 -20.75
CA GLY A 42 -15.48 -9.41 -20.78
C GLY A 42 -15.05 -10.42 -19.73
N ARG A 43 -14.18 -10.04 -18.78
CA ARG A 43 -13.80 -10.84 -17.61
C ARG A 43 -14.51 -10.32 -16.37
N VAL A 44 -14.95 -11.25 -15.55
CA VAL A 44 -15.42 -10.97 -14.19
C VAL A 44 -14.31 -11.37 -13.22
N THR A 45 -13.83 -10.42 -12.44
CA THR A 45 -12.87 -10.66 -11.36
C THR A 45 -13.54 -10.45 -10.01
N VAL A 46 -13.12 -11.24 -9.02
CA VAL A 46 -13.58 -11.11 -7.63
C VAL A 46 -12.39 -10.71 -6.79
N HIS A 47 -12.53 -9.64 -6.02
CA HIS A 47 -11.50 -9.16 -5.11
C HIS A 47 -12.08 -8.81 -3.74
N ASN A 48 -11.22 -8.75 -2.73
CA ASN A 48 -11.56 -8.22 -1.43
C ASN A 48 -11.54 -6.68 -1.50
N PRO A 49 -12.66 -5.97 -1.31
CA PRO A 49 -12.71 -4.51 -1.38
C PRO A 49 -12.03 -3.83 -0.19
N GLU A 50 -11.77 -4.58 0.88
CA GLU A 50 -11.13 -4.11 2.11
C GLU A 50 -9.67 -4.55 2.18
N ALA A 51 -9.13 -5.19 1.13
CA ALA A 51 -7.71 -5.49 1.07
C ALA A 51 -6.92 -4.19 0.93
N GLU A 52 -6.08 -3.91 1.92
CA GLU A 52 -5.03 -2.90 1.79
C GLU A 52 -4.09 -3.32 0.67
N ASP A 53 -3.82 -2.39 -0.25
CA ASP A 53 -2.86 -2.60 -1.31
C ASP A 53 -1.45 -2.59 -0.71
N ARG A 54 -0.99 -3.77 -0.26
CA ARG A 54 0.36 -3.96 0.28
C ARG A 54 1.30 -4.25 -0.86
N ASP A 55 2.04 -3.23 -1.30
CA ASP A 55 3.17 -3.39 -2.20
C ASP A 55 4.34 -4.08 -1.46
N PRO A 56 4.67 -5.35 -1.78
CA PRO A 56 5.74 -6.06 -1.10
C PRO A 56 7.11 -5.44 -1.36
N ALA A 57 7.32 -4.81 -2.51
CA ALA A 57 8.57 -4.13 -2.84
C ALA A 57 8.73 -2.86 -2.00
N LEU A 58 7.66 -2.08 -1.85
CA LEU A 58 7.67 -0.90 -0.96
C LEU A 58 7.94 -1.31 0.49
N VAL A 59 7.27 -2.35 1.00
CA VAL A 59 7.49 -2.84 2.37
C VAL A 59 8.94 -3.28 2.59
N ALA A 60 9.50 -4.04 1.65
CA ALA A 60 10.89 -4.48 1.74
C ALA A 60 11.87 -3.31 1.67
N PHE A 61 11.59 -2.32 0.84
CA PHE A 61 12.41 -1.11 0.72
C PHE A 61 12.38 -0.26 1.99
N LEU A 62 11.20 -0.01 2.55
CA LEU A 62 11.09 0.72 3.82
C LEU A 62 11.80 -0.02 4.96
N SER A 63 11.71 -1.35 5.00
CA SER A 63 12.43 -2.18 5.98
C SER A 63 13.96 -2.06 5.85
N LEU A 64 14.47 -1.87 4.63
CA LEU A 64 15.90 -1.63 4.39
C LEU A 64 16.31 -0.25 4.96
N ILE A 65 15.54 0.80 4.66
CA ILE A 65 15.80 2.15 5.16
C ILE A 65 15.77 2.17 6.69
N GLU A 66 14.77 1.55 7.30
CA GLU A 66 14.64 1.45 8.76
C GLU A 66 15.88 0.83 9.39
N LYS A 67 16.36 -0.30 8.85
CA LYS A 67 17.56 -0.99 9.35
C LYS A 67 18.82 -0.14 9.20
N ASP A 68 18.95 0.59 8.10
CA ASP A 68 20.09 1.49 7.89
C ASP A 68 20.07 2.65 8.89
N ILE A 69 18.89 3.26 9.11
CA ILE A 69 18.71 4.33 10.09
C ILE A 69 19.03 3.83 11.51
N ALA A 70 18.45 2.70 11.91
CA ALA A 70 18.66 2.11 13.22
C ALA A 70 20.14 1.73 13.47
N ALA A 71 20.85 1.33 12.42
CA ALA A 71 22.27 1.03 12.47
C ALA A 71 23.18 2.28 12.34
N GLY A 72 22.60 3.48 12.18
CA GLY A 72 23.35 4.72 11.92
C GLY A 72 24.11 4.71 10.60
N ARG A 73 23.79 3.79 9.68
CA ARG A 73 24.38 3.74 8.34
C ARG A 73 23.74 4.80 7.47
N ASN A 74 24.54 5.45 6.63
CA ASN A 74 24.10 6.50 5.70
C ASN A 74 23.50 7.75 6.36
N ILE A 75 23.42 7.82 7.69
CA ILE A 75 23.11 9.04 8.45
C ILE A 75 24.40 9.84 8.62
N LYS A 76 24.51 10.98 7.94
CA LYS A 76 25.65 11.89 8.06
C LYS A 76 25.26 13.11 8.87
N ARG A 77 26.26 13.73 9.52
CA ARG A 77 26.06 15.06 10.11
C ARG A 77 25.70 16.05 9.01
N LEU A 78 24.86 17.02 9.38
CA LEU A 78 24.51 18.11 8.49
C LEU A 78 25.78 18.89 8.12
N PRO A 79 26.08 19.07 6.82
CA PRO A 79 27.21 19.90 6.41
C PRO A 79 27.09 21.31 6.98
N ALA A 80 28.19 21.90 7.44
CA ALA A 80 28.17 23.21 8.07
C ALA A 80 27.57 24.31 7.17
N GLY A 81 27.82 24.24 5.86
CA GLY A 81 27.22 25.15 4.87
C GLY A 81 25.70 25.02 4.75
N LEU A 82 25.18 23.79 4.81
CA LEU A 82 23.74 23.53 4.80
C LEU A 82 23.09 24.03 6.11
N LEU A 83 23.69 23.72 7.26
CA LEU A 83 23.22 24.22 8.55
C LEU A 83 23.16 25.75 8.61
N SER A 84 24.18 26.42 8.08
CA SER A 84 24.22 27.89 8.01
C SER A 84 23.14 28.46 7.10
N SER A 85 22.85 27.77 6.00
CA SER A 85 21.80 28.16 5.05
C SER A 85 20.40 27.99 5.65
N LEU A 86 20.15 26.86 6.32
CA LEU A 86 18.89 26.61 7.04
C LEU A 86 18.65 27.65 8.14
N ARG A 87 19.67 27.97 8.94
CA ARG A 87 19.55 29.01 9.99
C ARG A 87 19.18 30.39 9.43
N ARG A 88 19.73 30.77 8.27
CA ARG A 88 19.36 32.02 7.59
C ARG A 88 17.95 32.00 7.03
N ALA A 89 17.48 30.85 6.56
CA ALA A 89 16.14 30.69 6.00
C ALA A 89 15.06 30.65 7.10
N MET A 90 15.31 29.97 8.22
CA MET A 90 14.38 29.86 9.36
C MET A 90 14.04 31.21 9.98
N GLY A 91 14.93 32.21 9.90
CA GLY A 91 14.63 33.57 10.38
C GLY A 91 13.70 34.38 9.47
N ARG A 92 13.23 33.82 8.35
CA ARG A 92 12.52 34.56 7.29
C ARG A 92 11.11 34.06 7.00
N THR A 93 10.64 33.01 7.69
CA THR A 93 9.38 32.36 7.33
C THR A 93 8.65 31.90 8.58
N ASP A 94 7.43 32.39 8.76
CA ASP A 94 6.47 31.83 9.70
C ASP A 94 5.89 30.56 9.07
N VAL A 95 6.12 29.41 9.69
CA VAL A 95 5.76 28.09 9.15
C VAL A 95 4.73 27.46 10.08
N ASP A 96 3.52 27.26 9.57
CA ASP A 96 2.50 26.48 10.24
C ASP A 96 2.75 24.98 9.97
N LEU A 97 3.22 24.27 10.99
CA LEU A 97 3.50 22.83 10.91
C LEU A 97 2.23 21.97 10.96
N GLU A 98 1.10 22.55 11.37
CA GLU A 98 -0.20 21.89 11.42
C GLU A 98 -1.08 22.20 10.20
N GLY A 99 -0.60 23.10 9.34
CA GLY A 99 -1.25 23.48 8.09
C GLY A 99 -1.31 22.32 7.09
N ARG A 100 -2.38 22.28 6.29
CA ARG A 100 -2.48 21.30 5.19
C ARG A 100 -1.40 21.58 4.16
N LEU A 101 -0.67 20.54 3.74
CA LEU A 101 0.29 20.66 2.63
C LEU A 101 -0.49 20.82 1.31
N GLU A 102 -0.26 21.94 0.63
CA GLU A 102 -0.85 22.27 -0.67
C GLU A 102 0.23 22.27 -1.76
N GLY A 103 -0.09 21.75 -2.95
CA GLY A 103 0.81 21.75 -4.10
C GLY A 103 0.57 20.58 -5.05
N GLU A 104 0.97 20.74 -6.31
CA GLU A 104 0.95 19.65 -7.28
C GLU A 104 2.08 18.66 -6.98
N VAL A 105 1.74 17.37 -6.84
CA VAL A 105 2.72 16.29 -6.75
C VAL A 105 2.99 15.80 -8.16
N ALA A 106 4.23 15.90 -8.63
CA ALA A 106 4.63 15.27 -9.88
C ALA A 106 4.60 13.75 -9.68
N LEU A 107 3.69 13.09 -10.40
CA LEU A 107 3.56 11.62 -10.45
C LEU A 107 4.48 11.04 -11.52
#